data_AF-A0A969HMI6-F1
#
_entry.id   AF-A0A969HMI6-F1
#
_cell.length_a   1.000
_cell.length_b   1.000
_cell.length_c   1.000
_cell.angle_alpha   90.00
_cell.angle_beta   90.00
_cell.angle_gamma   90.00
#
_symmetry.space_group_name_H-M   'P 1'
#
loop_
_entity.id
_entity.type
_entity.pdbx_description
1 polymer ?
#
loop_
_entity_poly.entity_id
_entity_poly.type
_entity_poly.pdbx_seq_one_letter_code
_entity_poly.pdbx_strand_id
1 'polypeptide(L)'
;MVDLERWKVRIQEALGNNGKVLTDVIPALELIIGKQPEVPALGAAEARNRFRLVFQNFVRAISRREHPLVIFLDDWQWADAASLSLLKNLSDTRSEDYTLIIGAYRVNEVPDTHPFMMMLEEIRKESVKIHTLSLDNLSADHVINLIQDTLQAERDQVDEFAELIYEKTRGNAFFLRQMIGSLYEENLLRFDYSTHAWAWDMEKIKAMNITDNVVDLVANKIQKLPETTQRLLKLASCIGNRFSLATLSIVEDHPARHNSEAVRETLEPARQEGLVIPLEEDYKICPRPHSASRRVADPG
;
A
#
# COMPACT_ATOMS: atom_id res chain seq x y z
N MET A 1 -8.62 -29.92 -3.92
CA MET A 1 -7.54 -30.74 -4.52
C MET A 1 -7.61 -30.81 -6.04
N VAL A 2 -8.78 -30.95 -6.68
CA VAL A 2 -8.92 -31.04 -8.15
C VAL A 2 -8.43 -29.77 -8.90
N ASP A 3 -8.48 -28.61 -8.24
CA ASP A 3 -8.08 -27.33 -8.85
C ASP A 3 -6.55 -27.18 -9.00
N LEU A 4 -5.78 -27.58 -7.98
CA LEU A 4 -4.31 -27.39 -7.99
C LEU A 4 -3.61 -28.25 -9.05
N GLU A 5 -4.02 -29.50 -9.23
CA GLU A 5 -3.45 -30.35 -10.28
C GLU A 5 -3.77 -29.83 -11.69
N ARG A 6 -4.95 -29.24 -11.89
CA ARG A 6 -5.31 -28.59 -13.15
C ARG A 6 -4.40 -27.38 -13.44
N TRP A 7 -4.14 -26.55 -12.44
CA TRP A 7 -3.23 -25.42 -12.55
C TRP A 7 -1.79 -25.86 -12.81
N LYS A 8 -1.33 -26.88 -12.08
CA LYS A 8 -0.01 -27.47 -12.27
C LYS A 8 0.22 -27.93 -13.70
N VAL A 9 -0.66 -28.78 -14.23
CA VAL A 9 -0.56 -29.28 -15.62
C VAL A 9 -0.53 -28.10 -16.60
N ARG A 10 -1.45 -27.15 -16.44
CA ARG A 10 -1.56 -25.99 -17.34
C ARG A 10 -0.31 -25.10 -17.31
N ILE A 11 0.20 -24.80 -16.13
CA ILE A 11 1.42 -23.98 -15.98
C ILE A 11 2.59 -24.75 -16.58
N GLN A 12 2.75 -26.04 -16.27
CA GLN A 12 3.82 -26.86 -16.86
C GLN A 12 3.76 -26.89 -18.40
N GLU A 13 2.57 -27.03 -18.99
CA GLU A 13 2.39 -26.96 -20.44
C GLU A 13 2.83 -25.62 -21.03
N ALA A 14 2.51 -24.51 -20.36
CA ALA A 14 2.85 -23.17 -20.83
C ALA A 14 4.34 -22.82 -20.67
N LEU A 15 5.00 -23.33 -19.61
CA LEU A 15 6.42 -23.10 -19.36
C LEU A 15 7.31 -24.07 -20.13
N GLY A 16 6.80 -25.25 -20.48
CA GLY A 16 7.57 -26.33 -21.09
C GLY A 16 8.82 -26.67 -20.27
N ASN A 17 9.96 -26.87 -20.94
CA ASN A 17 11.23 -27.17 -20.29
C ASN A 17 11.90 -25.97 -19.61
N ASN A 18 11.27 -24.80 -19.60
CA ASN A 18 11.85 -23.58 -19.04
C ASN A 18 11.31 -23.24 -17.64
N GLY A 19 10.53 -24.10 -16.99
CA GLY A 19 9.95 -23.82 -15.67
C GLY A 19 10.99 -23.44 -14.61
N LYS A 20 12.21 -23.98 -14.72
CA LYS A 20 13.34 -23.68 -13.83
C LYS A 20 13.69 -22.20 -13.77
N VAL A 21 13.55 -21.50 -14.90
CA VAL A 21 13.80 -20.05 -15.03
C VAL A 21 12.94 -19.23 -14.06
N LEU A 22 11.71 -19.68 -13.78
CA LEU A 22 10.83 -19.01 -12.83
C LEU A 22 11.05 -19.50 -11.40
N THR A 23 11.30 -20.79 -11.18
CA THR A 23 11.53 -21.31 -9.82
C THR A 23 12.83 -20.79 -9.22
N ASP A 24 13.82 -20.41 -10.02
CA ASP A 24 15.05 -19.78 -9.52
C ASP A 24 14.80 -18.35 -8.97
N VAL A 25 13.76 -17.67 -9.47
CA VAL A 25 13.36 -16.32 -9.02
C VAL A 25 12.23 -16.38 -7.99
N ILE A 26 11.33 -17.35 -8.12
CA ILE A 26 10.17 -17.57 -7.27
C ILE A 26 10.20 -19.02 -6.77
N PRO A 27 11.02 -19.35 -5.74
CA PRO A 27 11.19 -20.72 -5.27
C PRO A 27 9.88 -21.39 -4.83
N ALA A 28 8.94 -20.61 -4.27
CA ALA A 28 7.63 -21.11 -3.86
C ALA A 28 6.80 -21.69 -5.03
N LEU A 29 7.09 -21.32 -6.27
CA LEU A 29 6.40 -21.87 -7.44
C LEU A 29 6.66 -23.38 -7.59
N GLU A 30 7.78 -23.90 -7.09
CA GLU A 30 8.08 -25.35 -7.09
C GLU A 30 7.04 -26.15 -6.29
N LEU A 31 6.40 -25.56 -5.28
CA LEU A 31 5.31 -26.19 -4.52
C LEU A 31 4.07 -26.44 -5.38
N ILE A 32 3.91 -25.67 -6.46
CA ILE A 32 2.76 -25.75 -7.38
C ILE A 32 3.12 -26.62 -8.58
N ILE A 33 4.24 -26.34 -9.26
CA ILE A 33 4.59 -27.01 -10.52
C ILE A 33 5.55 -28.19 -10.34
N GLY A 34 5.99 -28.47 -9.11
CA GLY A 34 7.00 -29.48 -8.81
C GLY A 34 8.40 -29.09 -9.29
N LYS A 35 9.37 -29.95 -9.00
CA LYS A 35 10.78 -29.78 -9.44
C LYS A 35 10.88 -29.68 -10.94
N GLN A 36 11.59 -28.65 -11.41
CA GLN A 36 11.79 -28.37 -12.82
C GLN A 36 13.17 -28.86 -13.29
N PRO A 37 13.30 -29.30 -14.56
CA PRO A 37 14.58 -29.74 -15.11
C PRO A 37 15.55 -28.56 -15.24
N GLU A 38 16.85 -28.83 -15.14
CA GLU A 38 17.89 -27.83 -15.36
C GLU A 38 17.81 -27.24 -16.78
N VAL A 39 18.06 -25.94 -16.87
CA VAL A 39 18.04 -25.21 -18.14
C VAL A 39 19.45 -24.90 -18.61
N PRO A 40 19.73 -24.94 -19.92
CA PRO A 40 21.05 -24.61 -20.45
C PRO A 40 21.48 -23.21 -20.00
N ALA A 41 22.76 -23.06 -19.66
CA ALA A 41 23.38 -21.77 -19.43
C ALA A 41 23.40 -20.98 -20.74
N LEU A 42 22.97 -19.72 -20.66
CA LEU A 42 22.91 -18.80 -21.79
C LEU A 42 23.68 -17.52 -21.46
N GLY A 43 24.02 -16.74 -22.48
CA GLY A 43 24.52 -15.38 -22.29
C GLY A 43 23.49 -14.49 -21.59
N ALA A 44 23.95 -13.37 -21.02
CA ALA A 44 23.10 -12.50 -20.19
C ALA A 44 21.86 -11.96 -20.96
N ALA A 45 22.02 -11.65 -22.25
CA ALA A 45 20.93 -11.14 -23.08
C ALA A 45 19.90 -12.23 -23.39
N GLU A 46 20.36 -13.42 -23.77
CA GLU A 46 19.50 -14.57 -24.07
C GLU A 46 18.78 -15.08 -22.82
N ALA A 47 19.46 -15.10 -21.67
CA ALA A 47 18.85 -15.44 -20.39
C ALA A 47 17.73 -14.47 -20.02
N ARG A 48 17.95 -13.15 -20.22
CA ARG A 48 16.92 -12.12 -19.99
C ARG A 48 15.74 -12.27 -20.93
N ASN A 49 15.97 -12.53 -22.22
CA ASN A 49 14.90 -12.76 -23.19
C ASN A 49 14.11 -14.02 -22.87
N ARG A 50 14.79 -15.11 -22.46
CA ARG A 50 14.15 -16.34 -21.99
C ARG A 50 13.28 -16.07 -20.78
N PHE A 51 13.79 -15.37 -19.76
CA PHE A 51 13.01 -15.01 -18.58
C PHE A 51 11.74 -14.22 -18.95
N ARG A 52 11.86 -13.20 -19.80
CA ARG A 52 10.72 -12.38 -20.24
C ARG A 52 9.62 -13.23 -20.89
N LEU A 53 9.99 -14.10 -21.84
CA LEU A 53 9.03 -14.95 -22.55
C LEU A 53 8.37 -15.98 -21.63
N VAL A 54 9.15 -16.61 -20.74
CA VAL A 54 8.64 -17.60 -19.80
C VAL A 54 7.70 -16.95 -18.78
N PHE A 55 8.02 -15.74 -18.30
CA PHE A 55 7.16 -14.99 -17.40
C PHE A 55 5.86 -14.55 -18.08
N GLN A 56 5.91 -14.08 -19.33
CA GLN A 56 4.70 -13.75 -20.10
C GLN A 56 3.81 -15.00 -20.30
N ASN A 57 4.40 -16.14 -20.63
CA ASN A 57 3.67 -17.41 -20.76
C ASN A 57 3.05 -17.85 -19.43
N PHE A 58 3.77 -17.66 -18.31
CA PHE A 58 3.22 -17.93 -16.98
C PHE A 58 1.98 -17.09 -16.69
N VAL A 59 2.06 -15.78 -16.90
CA VAL A 59 0.93 -14.86 -16.66
C VAL A 59 -0.27 -15.26 -17.53
N ARG A 60 -0.07 -15.54 -18.82
CA ARG A 60 -1.13 -16.07 -19.70
C ARG A 60 -1.66 -17.44 -19.29
N ALA A 61 -0.80 -18.27 -18.69
CA ALA A 61 -1.20 -19.57 -18.15
C ALA A 61 -2.05 -19.44 -16.89
N ILE A 62 -2.11 -18.27 -16.25
CA ILE A 62 -2.95 -18.03 -15.08
C ILE A 62 -4.09 -17.05 -15.31
N SER A 63 -4.02 -16.20 -16.34
CA SER A 63 -5.12 -15.31 -16.75
C SER A 63 -6.01 -15.97 -17.80
N ARG A 64 -7.29 -16.19 -17.46
CA ARG A 64 -8.29 -16.77 -18.36
C ARG A 64 -9.66 -16.14 -18.18
N ARG A 65 -10.58 -16.42 -19.10
CA ARG A 65 -11.97 -15.96 -19.00
C ARG A 65 -12.62 -16.38 -17.69
N GLU A 66 -12.39 -17.62 -17.30
CA GLU A 66 -12.93 -18.21 -16.07
C GLU A 66 -12.16 -17.74 -14.84
N HIS A 67 -10.95 -17.21 -15.01
CA HIS A 67 -10.02 -16.79 -13.96
C HIS A 67 -9.24 -15.54 -14.39
N PRO A 68 -9.89 -14.37 -14.46
CA PRO A 68 -9.21 -13.13 -14.84
C PRO A 68 -8.17 -12.76 -13.78
N LEU A 69 -7.03 -12.22 -14.22
CA LEU A 69 -5.96 -11.80 -13.33
C LEU A 69 -5.93 -10.27 -13.21
N VAL A 70 -5.98 -9.76 -11.99
CA VAL A 70 -5.73 -8.34 -11.70
C VAL A 70 -4.41 -8.21 -10.97
N ILE A 71 -3.49 -7.43 -11.54
CA ILE A 71 -2.19 -7.13 -10.94
C ILE A 71 -2.20 -5.65 -10.54
N PHE A 72 -2.13 -5.37 -9.23
CA PHE A 72 -1.96 -4.02 -8.70
C PHE A 72 -0.50 -3.81 -8.29
N LEU A 73 0.11 -2.75 -8.78
CA LEU A 73 1.50 -2.38 -8.50
C LEU A 73 1.53 -0.91 -8.08
N ASP A 74 2.06 -0.67 -6.88
CA ASP A 74 2.20 0.66 -6.29
C ASP A 74 3.63 1.19 -6.47
N ASP A 75 3.81 2.50 -6.25
CA ASP A 75 5.10 3.21 -6.29
C ASP A 75 5.87 3.09 -7.62
N TRP A 76 5.20 3.16 -8.77
CA TRP A 76 5.89 3.07 -10.08
C TRP A 76 6.94 4.16 -10.32
N GLN A 77 6.87 5.28 -9.59
CA GLN A 77 7.90 6.31 -9.62
C GLN A 77 9.30 5.78 -9.20
N TRP A 78 9.37 4.65 -8.49
CA TRP A 78 10.64 4.04 -8.06
C TRP A 78 10.97 2.74 -8.82
N ALA A 79 10.20 2.40 -9.86
CA ALA A 79 10.45 1.18 -10.63
C ALA A 79 11.75 1.27 -11.42
N ASP A 80 12.56 0.22 -11.33
CA ASP A 80 13.80 0.10 -12.09
C ASP A 80 13.55 -0.26 -13.56
N ALA A 81 14.60 -0.15 -14.39
CA ALA A 81 14.50 -0.43 -15.81
C ALA A 81 14.09 -1.88 -16.12
N ALA A 82 14.43 -2.84 -15.25
CA ALA A 82 14.06 -4.23 -15.42
C ALA A 82 12.55 -4.45 -15.21
N SER A 83 11.98 -3.83 -14.18
CA SER A 83 10.56 -3.87 -13.82
C SER A 83 9.70 -3.20 -14.87
N LEU A 84 10.11 -2.00 -15.32
CA LEU A 84 9.44 -1.30 -16.42
C LEU A 84 9.45 -2.14 -17.70
N SER A 85 10.61 -2.71 -18.05
CA SER A 85 10.68 -3.57 -19.22
C SER A 85 9.77 -4.80 -19.10
N LEU A 86 9.65 -5.39 -17.91
CA LEU A 86 8.76 -6.53 -17.67
C LEU A 86 7.30 -6.13 -17.87
N LEU A 87 6.89 -4.98 -17.35
CA LEU A 87 5.55 -4.43 -17.54
C LEU A 87 5.23 -4.24 -19.02
N LYS A 88 6.16 -3.65 -19.78
CA LYS A 88 5.99 -3.48 -21.23
C LYS A 88 5.75 -4.82 -21.94
N ASN A 89 6.49 -5.86 -21.57
CA ASN A 89 6.29 -7.19 -22.16
C ASN A 89 4.94 -7.81 -21.77
N LEU A 90 4.44 -7.52 -20.56
CA LEU A 90 3.11 -7.96 -20.13
C LEU A 90 1.98 -7.17 -20.77
N SER A 91 2.21 -5.92 -21.19
CA SER A 91 1.21 -5.11 -21.89
C SER A 91 1.08 -5.44 -23.38
N ASP A 92 2.11 -6.05 -23.97
CA ASP A 92 2.09 -6.62 -25.34
C ASP A 92 1.13 -7.83 -25.38
N THR A 93 -0.16 -7.50 -25.38
CA THR A 93 -1.28 -8.41 -25.28
C THR A 93 -2.03 -8.41 -26.59
N ARG A 94 -2.25 -9.62 -27.10
CA ARG A 94 -3.27 -9.86 -28.12
C ARG A 94 -4.62 -9.73 -27.43
N SER A 95 -5.68 -9.41 -28.17
CA SER A 95 -7.02 -9.04 -27.70
C SER A 95 -7.78 -10.05 -26.81
N GLU A 96 -7.15 -11.15 -26.40
CA GLU A 96 -7.74 -12.27 -25.67
C GLU A 96 -7.11 -12.49 -24.27
N ASP A 97 -6.18 -11.63 -23.85
CA ASP A 97 -5.52 -11.76 -22.54
C ASP A 97 -6.43 -11.19 -21.42
N TYR A 98 -6.88 -12.05 -20.50
CA TYR A 98 -7.76 -11.71 -19.36
C TYR A 98 -7.00 -11.12 -18.17
N THR A 99 -6.07 -10.21 -18.47
CA THR A 99 -5.20 -9.56 -17.50
C THR A 99 -5.51 -8.07 -17.42
N LEU A 100 -5.76 -7.57 -16.21
CA LEU A 100 -5.84 -6.13 -15.92
C LEU A 100 -4.63 -5.74 -15.06
N ILE A 101 -3.85 -4.77 -15.54
CA ILE A 101 -2.75 -4.20 -14.76
C ILE A 101 -3.14 -2.81 -14.28
N ILE A 102 -3.07 -2.60 -12.98
CA ILE A 102 -3.34 -1.32 -12.32
C ILE A 102 -2.02 -0.83 -11.72
N GLY A 103 -1.60 0.36 -12.13
CA GLY A 103 -0.43 1.04 -11.60
C GLY A 103 -0.80 2.29 -10.83
N ALA A 104 -0.22 2.48 -9.64
CA ALA A 104 -0.28 3.73 -8.89
C ALA A 104 1.09 4.41 -8.85
N TYR A 105 1.11 5.73 -8.99
CA TYR A 105 2.33 6.53 -8.94
C TYR A 105 2.05 7.96 -8.51
N ARG A 106 3.11 8.64 -8.07
CA ARG A 106 3.08 10.04 -7.67
C ARG A 106 3.42 10.95 -8.83
N VAL A 107 2.46 11.72 -9.31
CA VAL A 107 2.62 12.61 -10.48
C VAL A 107 3.77 13.61 -10.28
N ASN A 108 3.95 14.12 -9.06
CA ASN A 108 5.02 15.07 -8.73
C ASN A 108 6.44 14.45 -8.68
N GLU A 109 6.57 13.12 -8.69
CA GLU A 109 7.87 12.42 -8.72
C GLU A 109 8.18 11.84 -10.11
N VAL A 110 7.27 11.99 -11.08
CA VAL A 110 7.38 11.40 -12.42
C VAL A 110 7.23 12.50 -13.47
N PRO A 111 8.32 13.22 -13.80
CA PRO A 111 8.29 14.17 -14.91
C PRO A 111 8.10 13.45 -16.25
N ASP A 112 7.76 14.19 -17.31
CA ASP A 112 7.57 13.63 -18.67
C ASP A 112 8.81 12.89 -19.20
N THR A 113 10.00 13.25 -18.73
CA THR A 113 11.27 12.59 -19.08
C THR A 113 11.53 11.30 -18.29
N HIS A 114 10.67 10.93 -17.36
CA HIS A 114 10.86 9.75 -16.52
C HIS A 114 10.74 8.46 -17.37
N PRO A 115 11.60 7.44 -17.15
CA PRO A 115 11.56 6.18 -17.91
C PRO A 115 10.20 5.49 -17.95
N PHE A 116 9.42 5.60 -16.86
CA PHE A 116 8.03 5.11 -16.81
C PHE A 116 7.13 5.81 -17.84
N MET A 117 7.22 7.13 -17.99
CA MET A 117 6.41 7.89 -18.96
C MET A 117 6.79 7.52 -20.39
N MET A 118 8.09 7.38 -20.66
CA MET A 118 8.57 6.92 -21.97
C MET A 118 8.03 5.52 -22.32
N MET A 119 8.03 4.60 -21.35
CA MET A 119 7.45 3.27 -21.53
C MET A 119 5.94 3.32 -21.78
N LEU A 120 5.18 4.14 -21.04
CA LEU A 120 3.74 4.32 -21.29
C LEU A 120 3.47 4.85 -22.70
N GLU A 121 4.28 5.77 -23.20
CA GLU A 121 4.19 6.27 -24.57
C GLU A 121 4.47 5.18 -25.62
N GLU A 122 5.43 4.29 -25.36
CA GLU A 122 5.68 3.13 -26.23
C GLU A 122 4.49 2.17 -26.25
N ILE A 123 3.91 1.86 -25.08
CA ILE A 123 2.73 1.00 -24.95
C ILE A 123 1.52 1.60 -25.67
N ARG A 124 1.33 2.93 -25.59
CA ARG A 124 0.26 3.65 -26.32
C ARG A 124 0.41 3.49 -27.84
N LYS A 125 1.64 3.54 -28.36
CA LYS A 125 1.93 3.34 -29.80
C LYS A 125 1.58 1.93 -30.28
N GLU A 126 1.66 0.94 -29.39
CA GLU A 126 1.29 -0.46 -29.66
C GLU A 126 -0.24 -0.70 -29.61
N SER A 127 -1.06 0.37 -29.56
CA SER A 127 -2.53 0.33 -29.52
C SER A 127 -3.14 -0.34 -28.28
N VAL A 128 -2.35 -0.47 -27.21
CA VAL A 128 -2.85 -0.92 -25.91
C VAL A 128 -3.61 0.23 -25.25
N LYS A 129 -4.82 -0.06 -24.76
CA LYS A 129 -5.67 0.95 -24.12
C LYS A 129 -5.18 1.22 -22.70
N ILE A 130 -4.65 2.42 -22.47
CA ILE A 130 -4.25 2.89 -21.14
C ILE A 130 -5.32 3.84 -20.61
N HIS A 131 -5.84 3.54 -19.42
CA HIS A 131 -6.72 4.43 -18.67
C HIS A 131 -5.94 5.07 -17.53
N THR A 132 -5.94 6.41 -17.50
CA THR A 132 -5.31 7.19 -16.43
C THR A 132 -6.39 7.84 -15.59
N LEU A 133 -6.34 7.61 -14.28
CA LEU A 133 -7.22 8.25 -13.31
C LEU A 133 -6.37 9.16 -12.44
N SER A 134 -6.58 10.48 -12.55
CA SER A 134 -5.98 11.44 -11.63
C SER A 134 -6.77 11.42 -10.32
N LEU A 135 -6.06 11.28 -9.20
CA LEU A 135 -6.61 11.41 -7.86
C LEU A 135 -6.12 12.72 -7.27
N ASP A 136 -6.97 13.73 -7.29
CA ASP A 136 -6.72 15.00 -6.63
C ASP A 136 -7.10 14.92 -5.14
N ASN A 137 -6.74 15.96 -4.38
CA ASN A 137 -7.23 16.11 -3.02
C ASN A 137 -8.77 16.15 -2.99
N LEU A 138 -9.35 15.73 -1.86
CA LEU A 138 -10.80 15.77 -1.64
C LEU A 138 -11.32 17.20 -1.79
N SER A 139 -12.48 17.36 -2.42
CA SER A 139 -13.19 18.65 -2.42
C SER A 139 -13.77 18.93 -1.03
N ALA A 140 -14.18 20.17 -0.76
CA ALA A 140 -14.88 20.52 0.47
C ALA A 140 -16.13 19.64 0.69
N ASP A 141 -16.93 19.42 -0.37
CA ASP A 141 -18.10 18.53 -0.32
C ASP A 141 -17.72 17.08 0.01
N HIS A 142 -16.62 16.56 -0.55
CA HIS A 142 -16.15 15.21 -0.21
C HIS A 142 -15.68 15.12 1.26
N VAL A 143 -15.08 16.19 1.80
CA VAL A 143 -14.70 16.27 3.21
C VAL A 143 -15.93 16.30 4.13
N ILE A 144 -16.95 17.08 3.77
CA ILE A 144 -18.23 17.11 4.49
C ILE A 144 -18.84 15.71 4.53
N ASN A 145 -18.99 15.05 3.37
CA ASN A 145 -19.54 13.69 3.30
C ASN A 145 -18.73 12.70 4.15
N LEU A 146 -17.40 12.77 4.08
CA LEU A 146 -16.52 11.91 4.88
C LEU A 146 -16.71 12.14 6.39
N ILE A 147 -16.88 13.38 6.82
CA ILE A 147 -17.10 13.72 8.24
C ILE A 147 -18.49 13.31 8.69
N GLN A 148 -19.52 13.51 7.87
CA GLN A 148 -20.88 13.01 8.14
C GLN A 148 -20.89 11.50 8.38
N ASP A 149 -20.25 10.74 7.46
CA ASP A 149 -20.16 9.29 7.57
C ASP A 149 -19.34 8.86 8.80
N THR A 150 -18.27 9.59 9.11
CA THR A 150 -17.39 9.28 10.25
C THR A 150 -18.08 9.54 11.59
N LEU A 151 -18.79 10.66 11.71
CA LEU A 151 -19.44 11.10 12.95
C LEU A 151 -20.90 10.66 13.06
N GLN A 152 -21.45 10.04 12.01
CA GLN A 152 -22.86 9.66 11.94
C GLN A 152 -23.79 10.84 12.27
N ALA A 153 -23.53 11.98 11.63
CA ALA A 153 -24.19 13.26 11.88
C ALA A 153 -24.76 13.86 10.57
N GLU A 154 -25.79 14.69 10.72
CA GLU A 154 -26.42 15.38 9.58
C GLU A 154 -25.53 16.52 9.06
N ARG A 155 -25.70 16.88 7.79
CA ARG A 155 -24.83 17.85 7.10
C ARG A 155 -24.77 19.18 7.84
N ASP A 156 -25.94 19.73 8.17
CA ASP A 156 -26.11 21.00 8.86
C ASP A 156 -25.39 21.05 10.22
N GLN A 157 -25.14 19.89 10.83
CA GLN A 157 -24.44 19.80 12.12
C GLN A 157 -22.93 19.83 11.96
N VAL A 158 -22.40 19.34 10.85
CA VAL A 158 -20.95 19.19 10.64
C VAL A 158 -20.37 20.20 9.66
N ASP A 159 -21.18 20.97 8.93
CA ASP A 159 -20.71 21.88 7.87
C ASP A 159 -19.59 22.82 8.37
N GLU A 160 -19.79 23.55 9.48
CA GLU A 160 -18.77 24.47 10.01
C GLU A 160 -17.49 23.72 10.45
N PHE A 161 -17.65 22.54 11.04
CA PHE A 161 -16.52 21.72 11.45
C PHE A 161 -15.76 21.20 10.23
N ALA A 162 -16.46 20.68 9.23
CA ALA A 162 -15.90 20.14 8.01
C ALA A 162 -15.21 21.21 7.16
N GLU A 163 -15.75 22.42 7.11
CA GLU A 163 -15.10 23.57 6.46
C GLU A 163 -13.77 23.90 7.17
N LEU A 164 -13.75 23.94 8.50
CA LEU A 164 -12.53 24.15 9.27
C LEU A 164 -11.49 23.05 9.05
N ILE A 165 -11.91 21.77 9.01
CA ILE A 165 -11.03 20.65 8.67
C ILE A 165 -10.50 20.81 7.24
N TYR A 166 -11.37 21.19 6.29
CA TYR A 166 -10.98 21.38 4.90
C TYR A 166 -9.97 22.52 4.73
N GLU A 167 -10.17 23.67 5.39
CA GLU A 167 -9.24 24.80 5.34
C GLU A 167 -7.84 24.40 5.82
N LYS A 168 -7.76 23.63 6.91
CA LYS A 168 -6.50 23.20 7.51
C LYS A 168 -5.82 22.07 6.75
N THR A 169 -6.59 21.21 6.07
CA THR A 169 -6.06 20.01 5.39
C THR A 169 -5.95 20.15 3.88
N ARG A 170 -6.60 21.17 3.30
CA ARG A 170 -6.77 21.37 1.86
C ARG A 170 -7.25 20.12 1.12
N GLY A 171 -8.08 19.32 1.80
CA GLY A 171 -8.65 18.08 1.26
C GLY A 171 -7.66 16.91 1.15
N ASN A 172 -6.43 17.04 1.67
CA ASN A 172 -5.49 15.93 1.66
C ASN A 172 -6.01 14.82 2.60
N ALA A 173 -6.40 13.66 2.03
CA ALA A 173 -7.05 12.59 2.78
C ALA A 173 -6.20 12.03 3.94
N PHE A 174 -4.87 11.95 3.75
CA PHE A 174 -3.96 11.54 4.82
C PHE A 174 -3.98 12.56 5.96
N PHE A 175 -3.86 13.85 5.64
CA PHE A 175 -3.88 14.92 6.63
C PHE A 175 -5.22 14.98 7.37
N LEU A 176 -6.33 14.90 6.65
CA LEU A 176 -7.66 14.86 7.23
C LEU A 176 -7.79 13.75 8.28
N ARG A 177 -7.40 12.52 7.94
CA ARG A 177 -7.44 11.40 8.89
C ARG A 177 -6.56 11.67 10.11
N GLN A 178 -5.36 12.20 9.91
CA GLN A 178 -4.44 12.53 11.02
C GLN A 178 -5.01 13.63 11.91
N MET A 179 -5.64 14.65 11.32
CA MET A 179 -6.26 15.74 12.06
C MET A 179 -7.43 15.24 12.91
N ILE A 180 -8.36 14.47 12.34
CA ILE A 180 -9.49 13.90 13.10
C ILE A 180 -8.98 13.01 14.25
N GLY A 181 -7.96 12.17 14.00
CA GLY A 181 -7.35 11.35 15.04
C GLY A 181 -6.72 12.19 16.17
N SER A 182 -5.96 13.23 15.82
CA SER A 182 -5.35 14.14 16.79
C SER A 182 -6.40 14.87 17.62
N LEU A 183 -7.51 15.32 17.02
CA LEU A 183 -8.60 15.96 17.75
C LEU A 183 -9.25 15.02 18.76
N TYR A 184 -9.38 13.74 18.40
CA TYR A 184 -9.89 12.72 19.31
C TYR A 184 -8.94 12.46 20.48
N GLU A 185 -7.65 12.28 20.19
CA GLU A 185 -6.61 12.06 21.20
C GLU A 185 -6.48 13.23 22.19
N GLU A 186 -6.60 14.47 21.70
CA GLU A 186 -6.54 15.69 22.51
C GLU A 186 -7.88 16.02 23.21
N ASN A 187 -8.88 15.13 23.13
CA ASN A 187 -10.24 15.31 23.68
C ASN A 187 -10.98 16.55 23.15
N LEU A 188 -10.57 17.06 21.99
CA LEU A 188 -11.22 18.16 21.27
C LEU A 188 -12.39 17.68 20.40
N LEU A 189 -12.40 16.41 20.03
CA LEU A 189 -13.51 15.68 19.43
C LEU A 189 -13.83 14.49 20.34
N ARG A 190 -15.03 14.47 20.93
CA ARG A 190 -15.42 13.47 21.94
C ARG A 190 -16.83 12.97 21.70
N PHE A 191 -17.06 11.70 22.01
CA PHE A 191 -18.40 11.15 21.99
C PHE A 191 -19.11 11.46 23.31
N ASP A 192 -20.24 12.15 23.23
CA ASP A 192 -21.10 12.43 24.38
C ASP A 192 -22.13 11.31 24.55
N TYR A 193 -21.93 10.50 25.59
CA TYR A 193 -22.80 9.37 25.92
C TYR A 193 -24.21 9.77 26.37
N SER A 194 -24.43 11.03 26.77
CA SER A 194 -25.75 11.49 27.17
C SER A 194 -26.63 11.81 25.95
N THR A 195 -26.05 12.49 24.97
CA THR A 195 -26.74 12.89 23.72
C THR A 195 -26.59 11.87 22.60
N HIS A 196 -25.73 10.85 22.79
CA HIS A 196 -25.38 9.85 21.78
C HIS A 196 -24.84 10.47 20.48
N ALA A 197 -24.15 11.60 20.60
CA ALA A 197 -23.62 12.37 19.49
C ALA A 197 -22.15 12.75 19.73
N TRP A 198 -21.43 13.03 18.65
CA TRP A 198 -20.11 13.62 18.73
C TRP A 198 -20.23 15.11 19.07
N ALA A 199 -19.35 15.57 19.95
CA ALA A 199 -19.22 16.97 20.33
C ALA A 199 -17.76 17.42 20.13
N TRP A 200 -17.57 18.66 19.69
CA TRP A 200 -16.26 19.23 19.45
C TRP A 200 -16.18 20.70 19.89
N ASP A 201 -14.97 21.15 20.20
CA ASP A 201 -14.70 22.51 20.69
C ASP A 201 -14.15 23.39 19.55
N MET A 202 -15.04 24.07 18.83
CA MET A 202 -14.67 24.87 17.64
C MET A 202 -13.63 25.95 17.94
N GLU A 203 -13.71 26.62 19.09
CA GLU A 203 -12.78 27.69 19.47
C GLU A 203 -11.36 27.14 19.64
N LYS A 204 -11.21 26.02 20.36
CA LYS A 204 -9.91 25.38 20.52
C LYS A 204 -9.35 24.87 19.21
N ILE A 205 -10.19 24.28 18.36
CA ILE A 205 -9.75 23.73 17.06
C ILE A 205 -9.31 24.84 16.11
N LYS A 206 -10.00 25.99 16.12
CA LYS A 206 -9.57 27.19 15.38
C LYS A 206 -8.22 27.69 15.89
N ALA A 207 -8.04 27.75 17.21
CA ALA A 207 -6.81 28.21 17.86
C ALA A 207 -5.61 27.25 17.72
N MET A 208 -5.82 25.99 17.33
CA MET A 208 -4.73 25.08 17.04
C MET A 208 -3.94 25.58 15.83
N ASN A 209 -2.66 25.92 16.05
CA ASN A 209 -1.67 26.10 15.01
C ASN A 209 -1.40 24.74 14.35
N ILE A 210 -2.18 24.46 13.32
CA ILE A 210 -1.95 23.32 12.46
C ILE A 210 -1.11 23.85 11.31
N THR A 211 0.09 23.31 11.17
CA THR A 211 1.00 23.65 10.07
C THR A 211 0.34 23.26 8.75
N ASP A 212 0.35 24.17 7.77
CA ASP A 212 -0.24 23.98 6.43
C ASP A 212 0.43 22.84 5.61
N ASN A 213 1.37 22.10 6.20
CA ASN A 213 2.21 21.11 5.55
C ASN A 213 2.15 19.75 6.27
N VAL A 214 1.84 18.70 5.49
CA VAL A 214 1.86 17.30 5.95
C VAL A 214 3.22 16.90 6.51
N VAL A 215 4.31 17.44 5.96
CA VAL A 215 5.66 17.17 6.45
C VAL A 215 5.82 17.66 7.89
N ASP A 216 5.33 18.85 8.19
CA ASP A 216 5.44 19.43 9.53
C ASP A 216 4.54 18.68 10.53
N LEU A 217 3.37 18.20 10.10
CA LEU A 217 2.52 17.34 10.93
C LEU A 217 3.23 16.02 11.29
N VAL A 218 3.81 15.34 10.29
CA VAL A 218 4.55 14.09 10.50
C VAL A 218 5.77 14.34 11.37
N ALA A 219 6.50 15.45 11.14
CA ALA A 219 7.64 15.84 11.96
C ALA A 219 7.24 16.11 13.41
N ASN A 220 6.14 16.83 13.65
CA ASN A 220 5.60 17.09 14.98
C ASN A 220 5.18 15.80 15.69
N LYS A 221 4.54 14.86 14.97
CA LYS A 221 4.22 13.54 15.53
C LYS A 221 5.45 12.76 15.90
N ILE A 222 6.47 12.71 15.02
CA ILE A 222 7.74 12.07 15.35
C ILE A 222 8.36 12.72 16.59
N GLN A 223 8.34 14.05 16.72
CA GLN A 223 8.87 14.75 17.89
C GLN A 223 8.11 14.45 19.19
N LYS A 224 6.83 14.09 19.13
CA LYS A 224 6.03 13.65 20.30
C LYS A 224 6.35 12.22 20.74
N LEU A 225 7.03 11.41 19.91
CA LEU A 225 7.39 10.02 20.27
C LEU A 225 8.53 9.96 21.29
N PRO A 226 8.70 8.85 22.02
CA PRO A 226 9.87 8.65 22.86
C PRO A 226 11.18 8.85 22.09
N GLU A 227 12.18 9.51 22.70
CA GLU A 227 13.46 9.81 22.04
C GLU A 227 14.14 8.58 21.44
N THR A 228 13.96 7.42 22.09
CA THR A 228 14.46 6.13 21.61
C THR A 228 13.81 5.71 20.30
N THR A 229 12.49 5.91 20.17
CA THR A 229 11.73 5.63 18.95
C THR A 229 12.13 6.60 17.84
N GLN A 230 12.31 7.89 18.17
CA GLN A 230 12.75 8.91 17.20
C GLN A 230 14.12 8.58 16.62
N ARG A 231 15.08 8.21 17.47
CA ARG A 231 16.43 7.82 17.03
C ARG A 231 16.38 6.62 16.09
N LEU A 232 15.57 5.63 16.43
CA LEU A 232 15.42 4.41 15.65
C LEU A 232 14.76 4.68 14.28
N LEU A 233 13.76 5.57 14.21
CA LEU A 233 13.17 6.04 12.96
C LEU A 233 14.18 6.79 12.08
N LYS A 234 15.05 7.62 12.67
CA LYS A 234 16.12 8.30 11.92
C LYS A 234 17.09 7.28 11.31
N LEU A 235 17.51 6.26 12.07
CA LEU A 235 18.36 5.19 11.54
C LEU A 235 17.66 4.40 10.42
N ALA A 236 16.38 4.08 10.61
CA ALA A 236 15.57 3.39 9.60
C ALA A 236 15.48 4.21 8.31
N SER A 237 15.29 5.53 8.40
CA SER A 237 15.21 6.43 7.25
C SER A 237 16.51 6.46 6.42
N CYS A 238 17.66 6.21 7.05
CA CYS A 238 18.95 6.08 6.35
C CYS A 238 19.11 4.75 5.61
N ILE A 239 18.41 3.69 6.04
CA ILE A 239 18.43 2.37 5.38
C ILE A 239 17.53 2.39 4.15
N GLY A 240 16.34 2.99 4.26
CA GLY A 240 15.38 3.13 3.16
C GLY A 240 13.93 3.03 3.62
N ASN A 241 13.01 2.98 2.66
CA ASN A 241 11.56 2.84 2.91
C ASN A 241 11.14 1.43 3.37
N ARG A 242 12.04 0.45 3.32
CA ARG A 242 11.87 -0.91 3.83
C ARG A 242 13.13 -1.32 4.59
N PHE A 243 12.96 -1.94 5.74
CA PHE A 243 14.07 -2.38 6.58
C PHE A 243 13.68 -3.62 7.37
N SER A 244 14.67 -4.44 7.73
CA SER A 244 14.46 -5.57 8.64
C SER A 244 14.78 -5.14 10.07
N LEU A 245 14.07 -5.68 11.06
CA LEU A 245 14.35 -5.44 12.48
C LEU A 245 15.77 -5.89 12.85
N ALA A 246 16.26 -6.96 12.22
CA ALA A 246 17.62 -7.46 12.39
C ALA A 246 18.65 -6.42 11.92
N THR A 247 18.50 -5.84 10.73
CA THR A 247 19.40 -4.78 10.23
C THR A 247 19.37 -3.56 11.15
N LEU A 248 18.19 -3.16 11.60
CA LEU A 248 18.04 -2.00 12.47
C LEU A 248 18.71 -2.23 13.84
N SER A 249 18.63 -3.45 14.38
CA SER A 249 19.30 -3.83 15.64
C SER A 249 20.83 -3.87 15.57
N ILE A 250 21.40 -4.01 14.37
CA ILE A 250 22.85 -3.97 14.14
C ILE A 250 23.33 -2.52 14.04
N VAL A 251 22.54 -1.66 13.38
CA VAL A 251 22.86 -0.24 13.18
C VAL A 251 22.62 0.57 14.46
N GLU A 252 21.72 0.12 15.33
CA GLU A 252 21.57 0.69 16.66
C GLU A 252 22.82 0.36 17.50
N ASP A 253 23.69 1.36 17.67
CA ASP A 253 24.95 1.31 18.44
C ASP A 253 24.69 1.24 19.96
N HIS A 254 23.84 0.29 20.38
CA HIS A 254 23.45 0.09 21.76
C HIS A 254 23.40 -1.41 22.14
N PRO A 255 24.32 -1.89 23.00
CA PRO A 255 24.51 -3.32 23.24
C PRO A 255 23.31 -4.03 23.91
N ALA A 256 22.42 -3.28 24.58
CA ALA A 256 21.22 -3.82 25.22
C ALA A 256 20.05 -4.10 24.26
N ARG A 257 20.17 -3.73 22.98
CA ARG A 257 19.09 -3.80 21.97
C ARG A 257 19.45 -4.56 20.69
N HIS A 258 20.50 -5.39 20.72
CA HIS A 258 20.81 -6.35 19.66
C HIS A 258 19.81 -7.54 19.61
N ASN A 259 18.54 -7.27 19.87
CA ASN A 259 17.45 -8.21 19.74
C ASN A 259 16.32 -7.54 18.95
N SER A 260 15.89 -8.18 17.87
CA SER A 260 14.74 -7.75 17.04
C SER A 260 13.48 -7.49 17.87
N GLU A 261 13.28 -8.17 18.99
CA GLU A 261 12.13 -7.97 19.88
C GLU A 261 12.18 -6.61 20.59
N ALA A 262 13.34 -6.21 21.10
CA ALA A 262 13.51 -4.91 21.78
C ALA A 262 13.37 -3.74 20.79
N VAL A 263 13.86 -3.93 19.55
CA VAL A 263 13.68 -2.98 18.45
C VAL A 263 12.19 -2.86 18.08
N ARG A 264 11.46 -3.99 18.04
CA ARG A 264 10.01 -4.03 17.80
C ARG A 264 9.25 -3.24 18.85
N GLU A 265 9.50 -3.51 20.13
CA GLU A 265 8.88 -2.76 21.23
C GLU A 265 9.20 -1.26 21.16
N THR A 266 10.43 -0.91 20.78
CA THR A 266 10.83 0.50 20.63
C THR A 266 10.13 1.19 19.44
N LEU A 267 9.79 0.45 18.38
CA LEU A 267 9.02 0.95 17.23
C LEU A 267 7.50 0.92 17.43
N GLU A 268 7.02 0.26 18.47
CA GLU A 268 5.58 0.12 18.73
C GLU A 268 4.83 1.46 18.76
N PRO A 269 5.35 2.55 19.39
CA PRO A 269 4.71 3.86 19.32
C PRO A 269 4.61 4.39 17.87
N ALA A 270 5.66 4.24 17.06
CA ALA A 270 5.64 4.66 15.66
C ALA A 270 4.67 3.81 14.81
N ARG A 271 4.51 2.53 15.15
CA ARG A 271 3.55 1.64 14.53
C ARG A 271 2.10 2.05 14.85
N GLN A 272 1.82 2.42 16.09
CA GLN A 272 0.49 2.90 16.52
C GLN A 272 0.11 4.20 15.81
N GLU A 273 1.08 5.11 15.61
CA GLU A 273 0.90 6.34 14.83
C GLU A 273 0.81 6.11 13.31
N GLY A 274 1.01 4.87 12.84
CA GLY A 274 0.99 4.51 11.42
C GLY A 274 2.19 5.02 10.62
N LEU A 275 3.29 5.39 11.29
CA LEU A 275 4.54 5.83 10.65
C LEU A 275 5.36 4.66 10.10
N VAL A 276 5.16 3.46 10.64
CA VAL A 276 5.80 2.22 10.19
C VAL A 276 4.74 1.13 10.08
N ILE A 277 4.79 0.34 9.00
CA ILE A 277 3.85 -0.75 8.72
C ILE A 277 4.63 -2.06 8.60
N PRO A 278 4.25 -3.14 9.30
CA PRO A 278 4.88 -4.46 9.16
C PRO A 278 4.59 -5.07 7.78
N LEU A 279 5.59 -5.74 7.19
CA LEU A 279 5.52 -6.34 5.85
C LEU A 279 5.29 -7.86 5.83
N GLU A 280 5.50 -8.58 6.94
CA GLU A 280 5.39 -10.05 6.98
C GLU A 280 4.03 -10.54 7.51
N GLU A 281 3.58 -11.65 6.91
CA GLU A 281 2.29 -12.34 7.03
C GLU A 281 2.07 -12.94 8.43
N ASP A 282 1.20 -12.28 9.22
CA ASP A 282 0.27 -12.91 10.18
C ASP A 282 -0.59 -11.88 10.95
N TYR A 283 -0.37 -10.59 10.75
CA TYR A 283 -1.34 -9.58 11.18
C TYR A 283 -2.42 -9.42 10.10
N LYS A 284 -3.53 -10.16 10.28
CA LYS A 284 -4.82 -9.69 9.79
C LYS A 284 -4.94 -8.23 10.21
N ILE A 285 -4.95 -7.31 9.24
CA ILE A 285 -5.67 -6.05 9.43
C ILE A 285 -7.11 -6.49 9.60
N CYS A 286 -7.53 -6.71 10.84
CA CYS A 286 -8.92 -6.66 11.19
C CYS A 286 -9.19 -5.17 11.34
N PRO A 287 -9.78 -4.46 10.35
CA PRO A 287 -10.50 -3.26 10.71
C PRO A 287 -11.56 -3.77 11.69
N ARG A 288 -11.47 -3.40 12.97
CA ARG A 288 -12.47 -3.82 13.95
C ARG A 288 -13.85 -3.57 13.33
N PRO A 289 -14.66 -4.60 13.03
CA PRO A 289 -16.08 -4.36 13.01
C PRO A 289 -16.41 -4.09 14.48
N HIS A 290 -16.92 -2.90 14.78
CA HIS A 290 -17.72 -2.74 16.00
C HIS A 290 -18.93 -3.66 15.87
N SER A 291 -18.78 -4.94 16.18
CA SER A 291 -19.89 -5.83 16.46
C SER A 291 -20.35 -5.48 17.86
N ALA A 292 -21.26 -4.51 17.97
CA ALA A 292 -22.18 -4.46 19.08
C ALA A 292 -22.96 -5.79 19.07
N SER A 293 -22.60 -6.68 19.99
CA SER A 293 -23.41 -7.83 20.36
C SER A 293 -24.74 -7.32 20.91
N ARG A 294 -25.73 -7.12 20.04
CA ARG A 294 -27.15 -7.14 20.42
C ARG A 294 -27.61 -8.59 20.33
N ARG A 295 -27.45 -9.35 21.42
CA ARG A 295 -28.38 -10.44 21.71
C ARG A 295 -29.40 -9.89 22.69
N VAL A 296 -30.57 -9.58 22.13
CA VAL A 296 -31.81 -9.40 22.88
C VAL A 296 -32.10 -10.75 23.54
N ALA A 297 -32.18 -10.77 24.87
CA ALA A 297 -32.88 -11.82 25.58
C ALA A 297 -34.38 -11.58 25.38
N ASP A 298 -35.07 -12.55 24.80
CA ASP A 298 -36.52 -12.61 24.80
C ASP A 298 -36.95 -13.55 25.94
N PRO A 299 -37.91 -13.18 26.80
CA PRO A 299 -38.35 -14.01 27.91
C PRO A 299 -39.43 -14.98 27.43
N GLY A 300 -39.10 -16.27 27.45
CA GLY A 300 -40.03 -17.39 27.30
C GLY A 300 -39.56 -18.55 28.16
#